data_AF-A0A1Q9RTS8-F1
#
_entry.id   AF-A0A1Q9RTS8-F1
#
_cell.length_a   1.000
_cell.length_b   1.000
_cell.length_c   1.000
_cell.angle_alpha   90.00
_cell.angle_beta   90.00
_cell.angle_gamma   90.00
#
_symmetry.space_group_name_H-M   'P 1'
#
loop_
_entity.id
_entity.type
_entity.pdbx_description
1 polymer ?
#
loop_
_entity_poly.entity_id
_entity_poly.type
_entity_poly.pdbx_seq_one_letter_code
_entity_poly.pdbx_strand_id
1 'polypeptide(L)'
;MDHPRRAAARGRDALVTEFVGRVRAIAPYGRGVVPQEILEADAHRTFDYLLRRIAGQPVPERLLDIGPSIGRDRARRGVPLNDLLTAVRLDFRVLWAGLRARAEPDDEPLLVSHVEDVWAAVEDYTTQIQVSYRAEAALLARERQGERTMLVAALLAGQDPDPDDVERVAVALDVDVDADFLVAAAAATAGPALRRAADRLAPTAGWCTCSPPGGTSC
;
A
#
# COMPACT_ATOMS: atom_id res chain seq x y z
N MET A 1 42.53 7.79 -10.19
CA MET A 1 41.52 6.75 -10.52
C MET A 1 40.13 6.97 -9.91
N ASP A 2 39.85 8.05 -9.16
CA ASP A 2 38.58 8.23 -8.41
C ASP A 2 37.49 9.03 -9.16
N HIS A 3 37.81 9.58 -10.34
CA HIS A 3 36.94 10.48 -11.10
C HIS A 3 35.65 9.84 -11.67
N PRO A 4 35.68 8.65 -12.32
CA PRO A 4 34.48 8.06 -12.90
C PRO A 4 33.46 7.59 -11.85
N ARG A 5 33.93 7.07 -10.70
CA ARG A 5 33.06 6.68 -9.58
C ARG A 5 32.32 7.88 -8.98
N ARG A 6 33.00 9.02 -8.83
CA ARG A 6 32.38 10.26 -8.35
C ARG A 6 31.36 10.84 -9.34
N ALA A 7 31.61 10.74 -10.64
CA ALA A 7 30.67 11.18 -11.67
C ALA A 7 29.39 10.33 -11.69
N ALA A 8 29.53 9.00 -11.57
CA ALA A 8 28.39 8.09 -11.47
C ALA A 8 27.54 8.33 -10.21
N ALA A 9 28.19 8.57 -9.06
CA ALA A 9 27.52 8.91 -7.81
C ALA A 9 26.69 10.20 -7.94
N ARG A 10 27.29 11.29 -8.46
CA ARG A 10 26.58 12.55 -8.72
C ARG A 10 25.41 12.37 -9.69
N GLY A 11 25.57 11.52 -10.71
CA GLY A 11 24.51 11.22 -11.65
C GLY A 11 23.30 10.56 -10.98
N ARG A 12 23.56 9.59 -10.11
CA ARG A 12 22.51 8.92 -9.33
C ARG A 12 21.81 9.87 -8.36
N ASP A 13 22.55 10.74 -7.68
CA ASP A 13 21.95 11.68 -6.71
C ASP A 13 21.00 12.68 -7.39
N ALA A 14 21.32 13.08 -8.63
CA ALA A 14 20.41 13.89 -9.44
C ALA A 14 19.11 13.15 -9.82
N LEU A 15 19.21 11.84 -10.18
CA LEU A 15 18.02 11.01 -10.44
C LEU A 15 17.14 10.89 -9.20
N VAL A 16 17.75 10.67 -8.04
CA VAL A 16 17.03 10.56 -6.76
C VAL A 16 16.30 11.85 -6.44
N THR A 17 16.98 12.99 -6.57
CA THR A 17 16.39 14.31 -6.30
C THR A 17 15.16 14.56 -7.18
N GLU A 18 15.28 14.31 -8.49
CA GLU A 18 14.18 14.47 -9.44
C GLU A 18 13.00 13.52 -9.13
N PHE A 19 13.30 12.25 -8.86
CA PHE A 19 12.29 11.24 -8.55
C PHE A 19 11.51 11.59 -7.27
N VAL A 20 12.22 11.91 -6.19
CA VAL A 20 11.59 12.29 -4.90
C VAL A 20 10.73 13.53 -5.08
N GLY A 21 11.19 14.53 -5.85
CA GLY A 21 10.41 15.72 -6.19
C GLY A 21 9.09 15.39 -6.88
N ARG A 22 9.10 14.49 -7.87
CA ARG A 22 7.88 14.07 -8.58
C ARG A 22 6.95 13.21 -7.72
N VAL A 23 7.49 12.28 -6.93
CA VAL A 23 6.68 11.41 -6.06
C VAL A 23 5.93 12.23 -5.01
N ARG A 24 6.51 13.33 -4.51
CA ARG A 24 5.84 14.24 -3.57
C ARG A 24 4.59 14.92 -4.11
N ALA A 25 4.44 15.02 -5.43
CA ALA A 25 3.20 15.52 -6.03
C ALA A 25 2.02 14.54 -5.88
N ILE A 26 2.28 13.27 -5.50
CA ILE A 26 1.26 12.25 -5.28
C ILE A 26 0.77 12.35 -3.83
N ALA A 27 -0.55 12.42 -3.65
CA ALA A 27 -1.17 12.91 -2.42
C ALA A 27 -0.74 12.18 -1.12
N PRO A 28 -0.64 10.83 -1.03
CA PRO A 28 -0.17 10.16 0.18
C PRO A 28 1.29 10.52 0.53
N TYR A 29 2.15 10.67 -0.47
CA TYR A 29 3.55 11.01 -0.29
C TYR A 29 3.73 12.49 0.08
N GLY A 30 2.96 13.38 -0.56
CA GLY A 30 2.94 14.81 -0.23
C GLY A 30 2.42 15.09 1.19
N ARG A 31 1.52 14.25 1.71
CA ARG A 31 1.04 14.32 3.11
C ARG A 31 2.01 13.71 4.13
N GLY A 32 3.12 13.11 3.71
CA GLY A 32 4.11 12.53 4.61
C GLY A 32 3.74 11.16 5.19
N VAL A 33 2.83 10.40 4.56
CA VAL A 33 2.55 9.00 4.95
C VAL A 33 3.84 8.16 4.93
N VAL A 34 4.74 8.47 4.00
CA VAL A 34 6.11 7.97 3.97
C VAL A 34 7.04 9.13 4.33
N PRO A 35 7.84 9.02 5.42
CA PRO A 35 8.85 10.00 5.79
C PRO A 35 9.85 10.28 4.66
N GLN A 36 10.35 11.52 4.61
CA GLN A 36 11.25 11.98 3.56
C GLN A 36 12.51 11.10 3.47
N GLU A 37 13.11 10.83 4.62
CA GLU A 37 14.37 10.11 4.76
C GLU A 37 14.23 8.67 4.26
N ILE A 38 13.07 8.05 4.50
CA ILE A 38 12.74 6.71 4.01
C ILE A 38 12.56 6.73 2.50
N LEU A 39 11.81 7.71 1.97
CA LEU A 39 11.59 7.84 0.54
C LEU A 39 12.91 8.07 -0.23
N GLU A 40 13.81 8.91 0.29
CA GLU A 40 15.13 9.15 -0.27
C GLU A 40 16.01 7.89 -0.22
N ALA A 41 16.05 7.20 0.93
CA ALA A 41 16.81 5.96 1.08
C ALA A 41 16.32 4.84 0.15
N ASP A 42 15.00 4.74 -0.06
CA ASP A 42 14.40 3.82 -1.02
C ASP A 42 14.81 4.20 -2.45
N ALA A 43 14.68 5.48 -2.82
CA ALA A 43 15.05 5.96 -4.15
C ALA A 43 16.53 5.69 -4.46
N HIS A 44 17.45 5.96 -3.53
CA HIS A 44 18.88 5.66 -3.70
C HIS A 44 19.13 4.18 -3.98
N ARG A 45 18.47 3.28 -3.23
CA ARG A 45 18.62 1.83 -3.40
C ARG A 45 17.98 1.34 -4.70
N THR A 46 16.83 1.88 -5.07
CA THR A 46 16.14 1.57 -6.34
C THR A 46 16.98 1.96 -7.54
N PHE A 47 17.53 3.17 -7.59
CA PHE A 47 18.39 3.56 -8.71
C PHE A 47 19.72 2.81 -8.75
N ASP A 48 20.33 2.46 -7.59
CA ASP A 48 21.50 1.57 -7.58
C ASP A 48 21.15 0.18 -8.13
N TYR A 49 19.99 -0.37 -7.77
CA TYR A 49 19.49 -1.65 -8.30
C TYR A 49 19.26 -1.59 -9.81
N LEU A 50 18.47 -0.62 -10.29
CA LEU A 50 18.11 -0.50 -11.70
C LEU A 50 19.34 -0.25 -12.59
N LEU A 51 20.22 0.67 -12.19
CA LEU A 51 21.44 0.97 -12.95
C LEU A 51 22.36 -0.24 -13.07
N ARG A 52 22.48 -1.06 -12.01
CA ARG A 52 23.27 -2.30 -12.05
C ARG A 52 22.65 -3.33 -12.98
N ARG A 53 21.33 -3.53 -12.90
CA ARG A 53 20.59 -4.46 -13.77
C ARG A 53 20.77 -4.09 -15.23
N ILE A 54 20.58 -2.82 -15.57
CA ILE A 54 20.73 -2.30 -16.94
C ILE A 54 22.16 -2.43 -17.43
N ALA A 55 23.15 -2.15 -16.57
CA ALA A 55 24.56 -2.28 -16.92
C ALA A 55 25.06 -3.74 -16.97
N GLY A 56 24.19 -4.74 -16.78
CA GLY A 56 24.57 -6.16 -16.70
C GLY A 56 25.52 -6.46 -15.54
N GLN A 57 25.57 -5.60 -14.52
CA GLN A 57 26.47 -5.73 -13.38
C GLN A 57 25.86 -6.66 -12.32
N PRO A 58 26.71 -7.36 -11.54
CA PRO A 58 26.25 -8.10 -10.38
C PRO A 58 25.45 -7.21 -9.42
N VAL A 59 24.23 -7.65 -9.10
CA VAL A 59 23.37 -7.01 -8.10
C VAL A 59 23.70 -7.61 -6.73
N PRO A 60 24.15 -6.81 -5.76
CA PRO A 60 24.40 -7.30 -4.40
C PRO A 60 23.12 -7.85 -3.76
N GLU A 61 23.25 -8.92 -2.96
CA GLU A 61 22.11 -9.57 -2.28
C GLU A 61 21.22 -8.60 -1.51
N ARG A 62 21.82 -7.60 -0.84
CA ARG A 62 21.09 -6.55 -0.10
C ARG A 62 20.11 -5.74 -0.96
N LEU A 63 20.29 -5.70 -2.28
CA LEU A 63 19.42 -4.98 -3.20
C LEU A 63 18.32 -5.86 -3.79
N LEU A 64 18.39 -7.19 -3.64
CA LEU A 64 17.41 -8.11 -4.21
C LEU A 64 16.03 -7.98 -3.55
N ASP A 65 15.97 -7.57 -2.28
CA ASP A 65 14.71 -7.36 -1.53
C ASP A 65 14.18 -5.91 -1.64
N ILE A 66 14.77 -5.04 -2.48
CA ILE A 66 14.34 -3.64 -2.53
C ILE A 66 12.88 -3.47 -2.99
N GLY A 67 12.48 -4.17 -4.06
CA GLY A 67 11.10 -4.17 -4.52
C GLY A 67 10.14 -4.74 -3.47
N PRO A 68 10.37 -5.97 -2.99
CA PRO A 68 9.50 -6.57 -1.98
C PRO A 68 9.40 -5.77 -0.67
N SER A 69 10.51 -5.19 -0.18
CA SER A 69 10.50 -4.38 1.05
C SER A 69 9.67 -3.10 0.91
N ILE A 70 9.76 -2.41 -0.23
CA ILE A 70 8.94 -1.22 -0.52
C ILE A 70 7.45 -1.59 -0.57
N GLY A 71 7.09 -2.68 -1.24
CA GLY A 71 5.70 -3.14 -1.32
C GLY A 71 5.09 -3.45 0.05
N ARG A 72 5.82 -4.18 0.90
CA ARG A 72 5.39 -4.47 2.29
C ARG A 72 5.26 -3.20 3.13
N ASP A 73 6.26 -2.32 3.09
CA ASP A 73 6.24 -1.08 3.88
C ASP A 73 5.07 -0.16 3.49
N ARG A 74 4.79 0.02 2.19
CA ARG A 74 3.68 0.86 1.74
C ARG A 74 2.31 0.28 2.06
N ALA A 75 2.17 -1.05 2.05
CA ALA A 75 0.96 -1.72 2.52
C ALA A 75 0.71 -1.45 4.02
N ARG A 76 1.76 -1.58 4.86
CA ARG A 76 1.67 -1.30 6.30
C ARG A 76 1.32 0.15 6.62
N ARG A 77 1.86 1.09 5.84
CA ARG A 77 1.57 2.53 5.99
C ARG A 77 0.22 2.95 5.40
N GLY A 78 -0.51 2.05 4.74
CA GLY A 78 -1.80 2.35 4.14
C GLY A 78 -1.72 3.23 2.89
N VAL A 79 -0.58 3.22 2.17
CA VAL A 79 -0.50 3.90 0.86
C VAL A 79 -1.33 3.11 -0.16
N PRO A 80 -2.30 3.72 -0.86
CA PRO A 80 -3.09 3.02 -1.87
C PRO A 80 -2.21 2.41 -2.96
N LEU A 81 -2.52 1.17 -3.38
CA LEU A 81 -1.73 0.47 -4.40
C LEU A 81 -1.58 1.27 -5.70
N ASN A 82 -2.65 1.94 -6.14
CA ASN A 82 -2.61 2.74 -7.36
C ASN A 82 -1.65 3.94 -7.24
N ASP A 83 -1.59 4.59 -6.07
CA ASP A 83 -0.65 5.68 -5.81
C ASP A 83 0.79 5.17 -5.75
N LEU A 84 1.01 4.01 -5.13
CA LEU A 84 2.31 3.34 -5.12
C LEU A 84 2.77 3.00 -6.56
N LEU A 85 1.92 2.36 -7.36
CA LEU A 85 2.29 2.01 -8.75
C LEU A 85 2.44 3.26 -9.63
N THR A 86 1.76 4.37 -9.31
CA THR A 86 1.98 5.65 -9.97
C THR A 86 3.35 6.22 -9.61
N ALA A 87 3.73 6.15 -8.33
CA ALA A 87 5.06 6.57 -7.86
C ALA A 87 6.18 5.73 -8.45
N VAL A 88 6.02 4.40 -8.45
CA VAL A 88 7.01 3.47 -9.02
C VAL A 88 7.27 3.81 -10.47
N ARG A 89 6.25 3.88 -11.35
CA ARG A 89 6.42 4.19 -12.79
C ARG A 89 7.15 5.50 -13.12
N LEU A 90 7.30 6.41 -12.15
CA LEU A 90 8.13 7.61 -12.34
C LEU A 90 9.62 7.28 -12.41
N ASP A 91 10.07 6.16 -11.82
CA ASP A 91 11.45 5.71 -11.83
C ASP A 91 11.99 5.57 -13.26
N PHE A 92 11.24 4.91 -14.14
CA PHE A 92 11.57 4.75 -15.56
C PHE A 92 11.66 6.08 -16.26
N ARG A 93 10.67 6.97 -16.07
CA ARG A 93 10.67 8.29 -16.71
C ARG A 93 11.89 9.11 -16.31
N VAL A 94 12.26 9.07 -15.03
CA VAL A 94 13.42 9.79 -14.50
C VAL A 94 14.72 9.15 -14.98
N LEU A 95 14.81 7.81 -14.93
CA LEU A 95 15.96 7.03 -15.38
C LEU A 95 16.23 7.26 -16.88
N TRP A 96 15.21 7.11 -17.72
CA TRP A 96 15.30 7.28 -19.17
C TRP A 96 15.73 8.69 -19.54
N ALA A 97 15.13 9.72 -18.92
CA ALA A 97 15.54 11.11 -19.12
C ALA A 97 17.02 11.32 -18.72
N GLY A 98 17.45 10.73 -17.61
CA GLY A 98 18.82 10.87 -17.13
C GLY A 98 19.87 10.10 -17.95
N LEU A 99 19.49 8.96 -18.55
CA LEU A 99 20.32 8.23 -19.51
C LEU A 99 20.47 9.04 -20.80
N ARG A 100 19.37 9.53 -21.38
CA ARG A 100 19.40 10.38 -22.58
C ARG A 100 20.21 11.65 -22.40
N ALA A 101 20.11 12.31 -21.25
CA ALA A 101 20.87 13.53 -20.96
C ALA A 101 22.40 13.31 -20.84
N ARG A 102 22.85 12.05 -20.78
CA ARG A 102 24.27 11.67 -20.63
C ARG A 102 24.83 10.92 -21.83
N ALA A 103 23.98 10.43 -22.73
CA ALA A 103 24.40 9.79 -23.97
C ALA A 103 25.05 10.84 -24.88
N GLU A 104 26.22 10.53 -25.44
CA GLU A 104 26.75 11.30 -26.55
C GLU A 104 25.90 11.03 -27.81
N PRO A 105 25.90 11.92 -28.83
CA PRO A 105 25.10 11.72 -30.04
C PRO A 105 25.34 10.35 -30.72
N ASP A 106 26.57 9.86 -30.64
CA ASP A 106 26.96 8.56 -31.21
C ASP A 106 26.45 7.36 -30.37
N ASP A 107 26.10 7.58 -29.09
CA ASP A 107 25.57 6.55 -28.19
C ASP A 107 24.03 6.41 -28.27
N GLU A 108 23.32 7.36 -28.89
CA GLU A 108 21.85 7.33 -28.98
C GLU A 108 21.31 6.04 -29.63
N PRO A 109 21.86 5.54 -30.75
CA PRO A 109 21.38 4.29 -31.36
C PRO A 109 21.56 3.08 -30.44
N LEU A 110 22.66 3.04 -29.68
CA LEU A 110 22.94 1.97 -28.71
C LEU A 110 21.97 2.04 -27.52
N LEU A 111 21.70 3.25 -27.03
CA LEU A 111 20.72 3.44 -25.95
C LEU A 111 19.32 2.99 -26.38
N VAL A 112 18.92 3.28 -27.62
CA VAL A 112 17.63 2.85 -28.18
C VAL A 112 17.59 1.32 -28.36
N SER A 113 18.68 0.69 -28.82
CA SER A 113 18.70 -0.78 -28.98
C SER A 113 18.57 -1.55 -27.66
N HIS A 114 18.94 -0.93 -26.54
CA HIS A 114 18.82 -1.52 -25.20
C HIS A 114 17.57 -1.07 -24.43
N VAL A 115 16.61 -0.41 -25.09
CA VAL A 115 15.38 0.06 -24.41
C VAL A 115 14.57 -1.10 -23.80
N GLU A 116 14.57 -2.27 -24.43
CA GLU A 116 13.88 -3.46 -23.94
C GLU A 116 14.50 -3.97 -22.63
N ASP A 117 15.83 -3.93 -22.50
CA ASP A 117 16.54 -4.33 -21.28
C ASP A 117 16.20 -3.39 -20.11
N VAL A 118 16.14 -2.08 -20.39
CA VAL A 118 15.75 -1.04 -19.41
C VAL A 118 14.31 -1.27 -18.97
N TRP A 119 13.41 -1.48 -19.92
CA TRP A 119 12.00 -1.74 -19.64
C TRP A 119 11.81 -3.00 -18.80
N ALA A 120 12.44 -4.11 -19.19
CA ALA A 120 12.36 -5.39 -18.48
C ALA A 120 12.84 -5.26 -17.02
N ALA A 121 13.94 -4.53 -16.78
CA ALA A 121 14.44 -4.31 -15.43
C ALA A 121 13.45 -3.55 -14.52
N VAL A 122 12.72 -2.57 -15.07
CA VAL A 122 11.69 -1.82 -14.35
C VAL A 122 10.43 -2.64 -14.14
N GLU A 123 9.97 -3.38 -15.14
CA GLU A 123 8.77 -4.21 -15.05
C GLU A 123 8.94 -5.35 -14.03
N ASP A 124 10.11 -6.01 -14.02
CA ASP A 124 10.47 -7.00 -13.00
C ASP A 124 10.37 -6.41 -11.59
N TYR A 125 10.96 -5.23 -11.39
CA TYR A 125 10.96 -4.52 -10.11
C TYR A 125 9.55 -4.11 -9.68
N THR A 126 8.75 -3.56 -10.60
CA THR A 126 7.35 -3.16 -10.36
C THR A 126 6.48 -4.37 -9.98
N THR A 127 6.68 -5.51 -10.65
CA THR A 127 5.97 -6.75 -10.35
C THR A 127 6.25 -7.24 -8.93
N GLN A 128 7.51 -7.22 -8.50
CA GLN A 128 7.89 -7.62 -7.14
C GLN A 128 7.25 -6.73 -6.07
N ILE A 129 7.18 -5.41 -6.30
CA ILE A 129 6.48 -4.47 -5.42
C ILE A 129 4.99 -4.82 -5.34
N GLN A 130 4.35 -5.04 -6.48
CA GLN A 130 2.91 -5.30 -6.52
C GLN A 130 2.55 -6.61 -5.79
N VAL A 131 3.33 -7.68 -6.01
CA VAL A 131 3.13 -8.98 -5.38
C VAL A 131 3.29 -8.88 -3.86
N SER A 132 4.39 -8.29 -3.40
CA SER A 132 4.67 -8.13 -1.97
C SER A 132 3.67 -7.23 -1.26
N TYR A 133 3.25 -6.12 -1.88
CA TYR A 133 2.20 -5.26 -1.36
C TYR A 133 0.90 -6.03 -1.14
N ARG A 134 0.45 -6.79 -2.15
CA ARG A 134 -0.81 -7.53 -2.08
C ARG A 134 -0.77 -8.62 -1.03
N ALA A 135 0.36 -9.34 -0.94
CA ALA A 135 0.57 -10.35 0.09
C ALA A 135 0.50 -9.72 1.49
N GLU A 136 1.20 -8.62 1.72
CA GLU A 136 1.20 -7.91 3.00
C GLU A 136 -0.20 -7.35 3.35
N ALA A 137 -0.88 -6.71 2.39
CA ALA A 137 -2.22 -6.21 2.58
C ALA A 137 -3.21 -7.31 2.95
N ALA A 138 -3.08 -8.51 2.37
CA ALA A 138 -3.89 -9.66 2.71
C ALA A 138 -3.58 -10.20 4.12
N LEU A 139 -2.32 -10.19 4.55
CA LEU A 139 -1.94 -10.54 5.92
C LEU A 139 -2.57 -9.56 6.93
N LEU A 140 -2.39 -8.26 6.72
CA LEU A 140 -2.96 -7.21 7.57
C LEU A 140 -4.49 -7.28 7.62
N ALA A 141 -5.15 -7.63 6.52
CA ALA A 141 -6.61 -7.82 6.51
C ALA A 141 -7.05 -9.04 7.32
N ARG A 142 -6.30 -10.15 7.26
CA ARG A 142 -6.58 -11.36 8.06
C ARG A 142 -6.37 -11.12 9.55
N GLU A 143 -5.32 -10.40 9.93
CA GLU A 143 -5.04 -10.03 11.31
C GLU A 143 -6.18 -9.20 11.90
N ARG A 144 -6.59 -8.11 11.21
CA ARG A 144 -7.74 -7.29 11.62
C ARG A 144 -9.04 -8.09 11.74
N GLN A 145 -9.29 -9.02 10.83
CA GLN A 145 -10.48 -9.89 10.90
C GLN A 145 -10.41 -10.85 12.09
N GLY A 146 -9.23 -11.38 12.40
CA GLY A 146 -9.00 -12.24 13.57
C GLY A 146 -9.23 -11.48 14.87
N GLU A 147 -8.67 -10.28 15.00
CA GLU A 147 -8.87 -9.38 16.14
C GLU A 147 -10.35 -9.07 16.35
N ARG A 148 -11.07 -8.67 15.29
CA ARG A 148 -12.52 -8.42 15.35
C ARG A 148 -13.30 -9.66 15.81
N THR A 149 -12.96 -10.84 15.29
CA THR A 149 -13.64 -12.09 15.65
C THR A 149 -13.41 -12.44 17.12
N MET A 150 -12.18 -12.28 17.62
CA MET A 150 -11.83 -12.50 19.02
C MET A 150 -12.59 -11.56 19.96
N LEU A 151 -12.64 -10.27 19.63
CA LEU A 151 -13.33 -9.26 20.42
C LEU A 151 -14.83 -9.50 20.50
N VAL A 152 -15.47 -9.83 19.37
CA VAL A 152 -16.90 -10.20 19.34
C VAL A 152 -17.17 -11.47 20.15
N ALA A 153 -16.32 -12.48 20.02
CA ALA A 153 -16.47 -13.72 20.78
C ALA A 153 -16.34 -13.49 22.29
N ALA A 154 -15.41 -12.64 22.71
CA ALA A 154 -15.24 -12.26 24.12
C ALA A 154 -16.48 -11.51 24.64
N LEU A 155 -17.00 -10.55 23.88
CA LEU A 155 -18.21 -9.81 24.24
C LEU A 155 -19.42 -10.75 24.41
N LEU A 156 -19.63 -11.69 23.47
CA LEU A 156 -20.76 -12.63 23.51
C LEU A 156 -20.63 -13.71 24.60
N ALA A 157 -19.43 -13.95 25.11
CA ALA A 157 -19.19 -14.93 26.17
C ALA A 157 -19.44 -14.35 27.58
N GLY A 158 -19.38 -13.02 27.74
CA GLY A 158 -19.65 -12.34 29.00
C GLY A 158 -21.15 -12.21 29.28
N GLN A 159 -21.55 -12.42 30.54
CA GLN A 159 -22.93 -12.14 30.96
C GLN A 159 -23.17 -10.66 31.32
N ASP A 160 -22.10 -9.95 31.71
CA ASP A 160 -22.11 -8.52 32.04
C ASP A 160 -20.70 -7.96 31.72
N PRO A 161 -20.42 -7.60 30.46
CA PRO A 161 -19.11 -7.11 30.05
C PRO A 161 -18.83 -5.72 30.64
N ASP A 162 -17.58 -5.48 31.04
CA ASP A 162 -17.12 -4.18 31.54
C ASP A 162 -17.35 -3.09 30.47
N PRO A 163 -17.91 -1.90 30.80
CA PRO A 163 -18.07 -0.80 29.85
C PRO A 163 -16.79 -0.45 29.06
N ASP A 164 -15.62 -0.53 29.67
CA ASP A 164 -14.34 -0.27 28.99
C ASP A 164 -14.06 -1.34 27.91
N ASP A 165 -14.46 -2.59 28.14
CA ASP A 165 -14.35 -3.67 27.17
C ASP A 165 -15.31 -3.47 25.99
N VAL A 166 -16.53 -2.99 26.27
CA VAL A 166 -17.51 -2.67 25.22
C VAL A 166 -17.00 -1.53 24.33
N GLU A 167 -16.42 -0.48 24.91
CA GLU A 167 -15.85 0.64 24.15
C GLU A 167 -14.69 0.18 23.25
N ARG A 168 -13.79 -0.67 23.76
CA ARG A 168 -12.71 -1.26 22.93
C ARG A 168 -13.25 -2.09 21.77
N VAL A 169 -14.32 -2.87 21.99
CA VAL A 169 -14.96 -3.66 20.94
C VAL A 169 -15.60 -2.74 19.89
N ALA A 170 -16.29 -1.68 20.32
CA ALA A 170 -16.90 -0.70 19.41
C ALA A 170 -15.85 -0.02 18.52
N VAL A 171 -14.72 0.43 19.09
CA VAL A 171 -13.59 1.00 18.34
C VAL A 171 -13.02 0.00 17.34
N ALA A 172 -12.80 -1.26 17.73
CA ALA A 172 -12.24 -2.28 16.83
C ALA A 172 -13.20 -2.67 15.69
N LEU A 173 -14.50 -2.64 15.95
CA LEU A 173 -15.55 -2.88 14.96
C LEU A 173 -15.84 -1.65 14.10
N ASP A 174 -15.34 -0.46 14.46
CA ASP A 174 -15.62 0.82 13.81
C ASP A 174 -17.12 1.15 13.84
N VAL A 175 -17.72 1.01 15.03
CA VAL A 175 -19.16 1.26 15.27
C VAL A 175 -19.34 2.16 16.49
N ASP A 176 -20.47 2.85 16.56
CA ASP A 176 -20.88 3.57 17.77
C ASP A 176 -21.31 2.56 18.85
N VAL A 177 -20.92 2.83 20.10
CA VAL A 177 -21.29 1.98 21.25
C VAL A 177 -22.79 1.98 21.50
N ASP A 178 -23.47 3.08 21.19
CA ASP A 178 -24.92 3.27 21.36
C ASP A 178 -25.71 2.96 20.07
N ALA A 179 -25.07 2.40 19.04
CA ALA A 179 -25.76 2.03 17.82
C ALA A 179 -26.74 0.87 18.02
N ASP A 180 -27.88 0.93 17.34
CA ASP A 180 -28.81 -0.19 17.25
C ASP A 180 -28.28 -1.26 16.29
N PHE A 181 -28.13 -2.50 16.78
CA PHE A 181 -27.66 -3.63 15.99
C PHE A 181 -28.75 -4.67 15.73
N LEU A 182 -28.87 -5.11 14.47
CA LEU A 182 -29.64 -6.30 14.14
C LEU A 182 -28.74 -7.54 14.24
N VAL A 183 -29.00 -8.39 15.23
CA VAL A 183 -28.24 -9.65 15.43
C VAL A 183 -29.00 -10.83 14.83
N ALA A 184 -28.34 -11.58 13.96
CA ALA A 184 -28.88 -12.82 13.40
C ALA A 184 -27.98 -14.00 13.77
N ALA A 185 -28.58 -15.05 14.33
CA ALA A 185 -27.89 -16.26 14.73
C ALA A 185 -28.40 -17.47 13.93
N ALA A 186 -27.50 -18.38 13.56
CA ALA A 186 -27.85 -19.64 12.90
C ALA A 186 -26.91 -20.75 13.36
N ALA A 187 -27.33 -22.00 13.20
CA ALA A 187 -26.44 -23.15 13.37
C ALA A 187 -25.25 -23.06 12.39
N ALA A 188 -24.09 -23.57 12.79
CA ALA A 188 -22.84 -23.47 12.01
C ALA A 188 -22.98 -23.97 10.56
N THR A 189 -23.80 -25.01 10.35
CA THR A 189 -24.09 -25.60 9.03
C THR A 189 -24.83 -24.64 8.09
N ALA A 190 -25.54 -23.63 8.63
CA ALA A 190 -26.28 -22.64 7.87
C ALA A 190 -25.49 -21.33 7.63
N GLY A 191 -24.21 -21.27 8.01
CA GLY A 191 -23.37 -20.08 7.89
C GLY A 191 -23.37 -19.40 6.51
N PRO A 192 -23.25 -20.13 5.38
CA PRO A 192 -23.35 -19.53 4.04
C PRO A 192 -24.72 -18.90 3.74
N ALA A 193 -25.81 -19.49 4.24
CA ALA A 193 -27.15 -18.95 4.06
C ALA A 193 -27.36 -17.69 4.91
N LEU A 194 -26.85 -17.69 6.14
CA LEU A 194 -26.88 -16.52 7.03
C LEU A 194 -26.12 -15.33 6.41
N ARG A 195 -24.91 -15.54 5.89
CA ARG A 195 -24.14 -14.48 5.19
C ARG A 195 -24.92 -13.87 4.03
N ARG A 196 -25.51 -14.70 3.16
CA ARG A 196 -26.35 -14.21 2.04
C ARG A 196 -27.61 -13.47 2.48
N ALA A 197 -28.14 -13.77 3.66
CA ALA A 197 -29.29 -13.04 4.23
C ALA A 197 -28.82 -11.71 4.82
N ALA A 198 -27.70 -11.70 5.54
CA ALA A 198 -27.07 -10.49 6.07
C ALA A 198 -26.68 -9.51 4.95
N ASP A 199 -26.08 -9.99 3.85
CA ASP A 199 -25.71 -9.15 2.69
C ASP A 199 -26.94 -8.48 2.04
N ARG A 200 -28.13 -9.09 2.14
CA ARG A 200 -29.40 -8.53 1.66
C ARG A 200 -30.02 -7.51 2.61
N LEU A 201 -29.70 -7.61 3.90
CA LEU A 201 -30.16 -6.72 4.96
C LEU A 201 -29.19 -5.56 5.21
N ALA A 202 -27.94 -5.68 4.76
CA ALA A 202 -26.95 -4.61 4.81
C ALA A 202 -27.52 -3.37 4.10
N PRO A 203 -27.53 -2.20 4.76
CA PRO A 203 -28.31 -1.07 4.30
C PRO A 203 -27.80 -0.57 2.95
N THR A 204 -28.67 -0.59 1.94
CA THR A 204 -28.70 0.53 1.00
C THR A 204 -29.20 1.73 1.80
N ALA A 205 -28.41 2.80 1.86
CA ALA A 205 -28.69 3.96 2.70
C ALA A 205 -30.16 4.41 2.61
N GLY A 206 -30.88 4.40 3.74
CA GLY A 206 -32.29 4.78 3.80
C GLY A 206 -33.00 4.20 5.01
N TRP A 207 -32.61 4.63 6.21
CA TRP A 207 -33.32 4.30 7.45
C TRP A 207 -34.61 5.13 7.51
N CYS A 208 -35.77 4.49 7.30
CA CYS A 208 -37.06 5.05 7.65
C CYS A 208 -37.27 4.86 9.16
N THR A 209 -37.06 5.92 9.94
CA THR A 209 -37.50 5.97 11.34
C THR A 209 -39.02 6.11 11.39
N CYS A 210 -39.75 5.05 11.71
CA CYS A 210 -41.12 5.18 12.20
C CYS A 210 -41.06 5.68 13.65
N SER A 211 -41.27 6.99 13.84
CA SER A 211 -41.60 7.51 15.17
C SER A 211 -42.97 6.99 15.61
N PRO A 212 -43.16 6.64 16.89
CA PRO A 212 -44.48 6.34 17.41
C PRO A 212 -45.33 7.62 17.42
N PRO A 213 -46.64 7.56 17.13
CA PRO A 213 -47.49 8.72 17.26
C PRO A 213 -47.59 9.07 18.74
N GLY A 214 -46.92 10.15 19.12
CA GLY A 214 -47.11 10.80 20.40
C GLY A 214 -48.52 11.36 20.51
N GLY A 215 -49.25 10.88 21.53
CA GLY A 215 -50.04 11.73 22.42
C GLY A 215 -51.48 12.08 22.02
N THR A 216 -52.42 11.67 22.86
CA THR A 216 -53.59 12.44 23.35
C THR A 216 -54.36 11.53 24.31
N SER A 217 -55.01 11.94 25.40
CA SER A 217 -55.04 13.07 26.34
C SER A 217 -56.04 12.64 27.43
N CYS A 218 -55.89 13.17 28.65
CA CYS A 218 -56.71 13.01 29.86
C CYS A 218 -56.63 11.68 30.63
#